data_AF-A0A7S1RBN3-F1
#
_entry.id   AF-A0A7S1RBN3-F1
#
_cell.length_a   1.000
_cell.length_b   1.000
_cell.length_c   1.000
_cell.angle_alpha   90.00
_cell.angle_beta   90.00
_cell.angle_gamma   90.00
#
_symmetry.space_group_name_H-M   'P 1'
#
loop_
_entity.id
_entity.type
_entity.pdbx_description
1 polymer ?
#
loop_
_entity_poly.entity_id
_entity_poly.type
_entity_poly.pdbx_seq_one_letter_code
_entity_poly.pdbx_strand_id
1 'polypeptide(L)'
;AHVTRFDFTTITIESLHKIDIPFDFEIHQPCLVHGMAGWFDALFEGSNTCVNLSTSPWCPGTHWYQIRFVLETPLAVNAGQHVEGTLTMEANNLQSYYVRLHMRIQGTNISSEAPCIDLKDPEYRFYTSQN
;
A
#
# COMPACT_ATOMS: atom_id res chain seq x y z
N ALA A 1 6.27 7.18 5.92
CA ALA A 1 5.26 6.44 5.12
C ALA A 1 4.73 7.38 4.04
N HIS A 2 4.42 6.86 2.86
CA HIS A 2 3.71 7.62 1.83
C HIS A 2 2.22 7.68 2.19
N VAL A 3 1.55 8.80 1.94
CA VAL A 3 0.13 9.00 2.26
C VAL A 3 -0.62 9.50 1.04
N THR A 4 -1.67 8.78 0.66
CA THR A 4 -2.66 9.22 -0.33
C THR A 4 -3.98 9.49 0.39
N ARG A 5 -4.50 10.72 0.28
CA ARG A 5 -5.74 11.13 0.94
C ARG A 5 -6.91 11.06 -0.03
N PHE A 6 -8.00 10.42 0.41
CA PHE A 6 -9.28 10.40 -0.29
C PHE A 6 -10.28 11.22 0.52
N ASP A 7 -10.73 12.34 -0.04
CA ASP A 7 -11.78 13.16 0.58
C ASP A 7 -13.15 12.73 0.04
N PHE A 8 -13.88 11.96 0.85
CA PHE A 8 -15.19 11.44 0.46
C PHE A 8 -16.27 12.51 0.28
N THR A 9 -16.01 13.78 0.62
CA THR A 9 -16.95 14.89 0.36
C THR A 9 -16.82 15.47 -1.05
N THR A 10 -15.68 15.24 -1.71
CA THR A 10 -15.36 15.84 -3.02
C THR A 10 -15.00 14.82 -4.09
N ILE A 11 -14.60 13.60 -3.70
CA ILE A 11 -14.21 12.55 -4.64
C ILE A 11 -15.38 12.07 -5.50
N THR A 12 -15.10 11.75 -6.77
CA THR A 12 -16.10 11.19 -7.67
C THR A 12 -16.02 9.66 -7.69
N ILE A 13 -17.14 9.00 -8.00
CA ILE A 13 -17.18 7.53 -8.13
C ILE A 13 -16.21 7.07 -9.21
N GLU A 14 -16.11 7.82 -10.31
CA GLU A 14 -15.25 7.48 -11.44
C GLU A 14 -13.77 7.45 -11.07
N SER A 15 -13.34 8.35 -10.18
CA SER A 15 -11.97 8.38 -9.68
C SER A 15 -11.60 7.17 -8.82
N LEU A 16 -12.60 6.46 -8.28
CA LEU A 16 -12.38 5.22 -7.55
C LEU A 16 -12.28 4.00 -8.48
N HIS A 17 -12.68 4.09 -9.75
CA HIS A 17 -12.52 2.95 -10.68
C HIS A 17 -11.07 2.64 -11.00
N LYS A 18 -10.19 3.65 -11.00
CA LYS A 18 -8.75 3.48 -11.17
C LYS A 18 -8.01 4.47 -10.29
N ILE A 19 -7.23 3.93 -9.36
CA ILE A 19 -6.46 4.68 -8.39
C ILE A 19 -4.98 4.43 -8.67
N ASP A 20 -4.24 5.48 -8.99
CA ASP A 20 -2.79 5.44 -9.17
C ASP A 20 -2.12 6.14 -7.98
N ILE A 21 -1.30 5.40 -7.23
CA ILE A 21 -0.56 5.90 -6.06
C ILE A 21 0.93 5.90 -6.40
N PRO A 22 1.48 7.02 -6.91
CA PRO A 22 2.92 7.16 -7.13
C PRO A 22 3.63 7.36 -5.80
N PHE A 23 4.77 6.72 -5.61
CA PHE A 23 5.58 6.86 -4.40
C PHE A 23 7.06 6.99 -4.73
N ASP A 24 7.79 7.57 -3.77
CA ASP A 24 9.24 7.69 -3.75
C ASP A 24 9.70 7.52 -2.28
N PHE A 25 10.58 6.56 -2.04
CA PHE A 25 11.13 6.26 -0.73
C PHE A 25 12.66 6.33 -0.76
N GLU A 26 13.22 7.18 0.10
CA GLU A 26 14.64 7.12 0.43
C GLU A 26 14.92 5.90 1.32
N ILE A 27 15.88 5.08 0.92
CA ILE A 27 16.30 3.90 1.67
C ILE A 27 17.38 4.31 2.67
N HIS A 28 17.11 4.11 3.96
CA HIS A 28 18.07 4.51 5.01
C HIS A 28 19.08 3.42 5.39
N GLN A 29 18.80 2.15 5.05
CA GLN A 29 19.66 1.02 5.38
C GLN A 29 19.67 0.02 4.21
N PRO A 30 20.83 -0.60 3.89
CA PRO A 30 20.88 -1.62 2.85
C PRO A 30 19.94 -2.78 3.17
N CYS A 31 19.10 -3.17 2.22
CA CYS A 31 18.12 -4.23 2.44
C CYS A 31 17.65 -4.86 1.13
N LEU A 32 16.87 -5.94 1.28
CA LEU A 32 16.03 -6.48 0.22
C LEU A 32 14.61 -5.97 0.41
N VAL A 33 14.13 -5.16 -0.54
CA VAL A 33 12.73 -4.73 -0.59
C VAL A 33 11.93 -5.85 -1.24
N HIS A 34 11.14 -6.55 -0.44
CA HIS A 34 10.29 -7.65 -0.90
C HIS A 34 8.93 -7.17 -1.43
N GLY A 35 8.58 -5.89 -1.24
CA GLY A 35 7.28 -5.35 -1.59
C GLY A 35 6.88 -4.16 -0.74
N MET A 36 5.58 -3.88 -0.69
CA MET A 36 4.99 -2.76 0.02
C MET A 36 3.95 -3.21 1.03
N ALA A 37 3.97 -2.63 2.23
CA ALA A 37 2.91 -2.78 3.21
C ALA A 37 1.91 -1.61 3.10
N GLY A 38 0.62 -1.90 3.29
CA GLY A 38 -0.46 -0.92 3.28
C GLY A 38 -1.39 -1.08 4.48
N TRP A 39 -1.96 0.04 4.91
CA TRP A 39 -3.01 0.16 5.91
C TRP A 39 -3.82 1.42 5.59
N PHE A 40 -4.90 1.67 6.32
CA PHE A 40 -5.68 2.89 6.19
C PHE A 40 -5.99 3.54 7.53
N ASP A 41 -6.21 4.84 7.47
CA ASP A 41 -6.79 5.63 8.54
C ASP A 41 -8.10 6.25 8.02
N ALA A 42 -9.14 6.27 8.85
CA ALA A 42 -10.42 6.89 8.56
C ALA A 42 -10.69 8.01 9.57
N LEU A 43 -10.78 9.24 9.06
CA LEU A 43 -11.05 10.43 9.83
C LEU A 43 -12.54 10.80 9.74
N PHE A 44 -13.21 10.89 10.88
CA PHE A 44 -14.61 11.28 10.99
C PHE A 44 -14.69 12.68 11.58
N GLU A 45 -14.79 13.69 10.71
CA GLU A 45 -14.84 15.11 11.08
C GLU A 45 -16.27 15.52 11.44
N GLY A 46 -16.72 15.15 12.64
CA GLY A 46 -18.01 15.56 13.18
C GLY A 46 -18.02 17.02 13.66
N SER A 47 -19.20 17.63 13.72
CA SER A 47 -19.35 19.04 14.12
C SER A 47 -18.83 19.37 15.52
N ASN A 48 -18.88 18.41 16.45
CA ASN A 48 -18.42 18.58 17.84
C ASN A 48 -17.10 17.88 18.14
N THR A 49 -16.83 16.76 17.47
CA THR A 49 -15.69 15.89 17.76
C THR A 49 -15.14 15.31 16.47
N CYS A 50 -13.82 15.24 16.38
CA CYS A 50 -13.14 14.48 15.35
C CYS A 50 -12.71 13.12 15.93
N VAL A 51 -13.06 12.04 15.23
CA VAL A 51 -12.69 10.67 15.62
C VAL A 51 -11.78 10.09 14.56
N ASN A 52 -10.68 9.45 14.95
CA ASN A 52 -9.77 8.79 14.05
C ASN A 52 -9.79 7.28 14.32
N LEU A 53 -10.03 6.48 13.28
CA LEU A 53 -9.84 5.04 13.28
C LEU A 53 -8.58 4.73 12.48
N SER A 54 -7.55 4.19 13.12
CA SER A 54 -6.31 3.79 12.46
C SER A 54 -6.14 2.28 12.47
N THR A 55 -5.76 1.71 11.32
CA THR A 55 -5.34 0.30 11.17
C THR A 55 -3.82 0.15 11.05
N SER A 56 -3.09 1.23 11.34
CA SER A 56 -1.64 1.29 11.29
C SER A 56 -0.97 0.17 12.09
N PRO A 57 0.20 -0.35 11.64
CA PRO A 57 0.98 -1.33 12.41
C PRO A 57 1.49 -0.79 13.76
N TRP A 58 1.40 0.53 14.01
CA TRP A 58 1.76 1.14 15.28
C TRP A 58 0.57 1.28 16.26
N CYS A 59 -0.64 0.92 15.82
CA CYS A 59 -1.86 0.98 16.63
C CYS A 59 -2.29 -0.42 17.11
N PRO A 60 -3.19 -0.52 18.11
CA PRO A 60 -3.79 -1.79 18.49
C PRO A 60 -4.40 -2.51 17.28
N GLY A 61 -4.19 -3.83 17.22
CA GLY A 61 -4.66 -4.65 16.10
C GLY A 61 -6.16 -4.57 15.89
N THR A 62 -6.58 -4.53 14.63
CA THR A 62 -7.97 -4.55 14.21
C THR A 62 -8.25 -5.78 13.35
N HIS A 63 -9.51 -6.10 13.10
CA HIS A 63 -9.87 -7.22 12.21
C HIS A 63 -9.47 -7.01 10.75
N TRP A 64 -9.13 -5.78 10.34
CA TRP A 64 -8.60 -5.48 9.00
C TRP A 64 -7.13 -5.88 8.85
N TYR A 65 -6.38 -6.00 9.95
CA TYR A 65 -4.93 -6.17 9.93
C TYR A 65 -4.25 -5.14 9.01
N GLN A 66 -3.13 -5.53 8.39
CA GLN A 66 -2.45 -4.77 7.34
C GLN A 66 -2.31 -5.66 6.11
N ILE A 67 -2.16 -5.06 4.93
CA ILE A 67 -1.94 -5.77 3.68
C ILE A 67 -0.47 -5.67 3.25
N ARG A 68 0.04 -6.69 2.56
CA ARG A 68 1.37 -6.67 1.92
C ARG A 68 1.23 -7.03 0.44
N PHE A 69 1.72 -6.16 -0.43
CA PHE A 69 1.88 -6.38 -1.85
C PHE A 69 3.31 -6.86 -2.10
N VAL A 70 3.47 -8.13 -2.46
CA VAL A 70 4.79 -8.78 -2.59
C VAL A 70 5.26 -8.73 -4.04
N LEU A 71 6.50 -8.33 -4.27
CA LEU A 71 7.15 -8.37 -5.58
C LEU A 71 7.49 -9.80 -5.97
N GLU A 72 7.49 -10.10 -7.27
CA GLU A 72 7.96 -11.41 -7.76
C GLU A 72 9.45 -11.62 -7.47
N THR A 73 10.25 -10.56 -7.64
CA THR A 73 11.69 -10.56 -7.34
C THR A 73 12.03 -9.41 -6.38
N PRO A 74 12.61 -9.67 -5.19
CA PRO A 74 13.02 -8.61 -4.28
C PRO A 74 14.07 -7.68 -4.89
N LEU A 75 14.00 -6.38 -4.56
CA LEU A 75 14.99 -5.39 -4.99
C LEU A 75 16.09 -5.24 -3.93
N ALA A 76 17.34 -5.43 -4.34
CA ALA A 76 18.50 -5.13 -3.51
C ALA A 76 18.84 -3.64 -3.60
N VAL A 77 18.77 -2.95 -2.46
CA VAL A 77 18.94 -1.49 -2.36
C VAL A 77 19.94 -1.16 -1.27
N ASN A 78 20.68 -0.07 -1.47
CA ASN A 78 21.65 0.48 -0.53
C ASN A 78 21.09 1.74 0.13
N ALA A 79 21.70 2.11 1.27
CA ALA A 79 21.41 3.38 1.91
C ALA A 79 21.67 4.57 0.97
N GLY A 80 20.79 5.57 1.01
CA GLY A 80 20.80 6.76 0.16
C GLY A 80 20.24 6.55 -1.24
N GLN A 81 19.88 5.32 -1.63
CA GLN A 81 19.15 5.10 -2.89
C GLN A 81 17.66 5.41 -2.72
N HIS A 82 17.05 5.90 -3.78
CA HIS A 82 15.61 6.11 -3.86
C HIS A 82 14.94 4.95 -4.60
N VAL A 83 13.84 4.44 -4.04
CA VAL A 83 12.94 3.49 -4.70
C VAL A 83 11.65 4.23 -5.04
N GLU A 84 11.38 4.35 -6.33
CA GLU A 84 10.19 5.02 -6.84
C GLU A 84 9.33 4.06 -7.66
N GLY A 85 8.05 4.35 -7.75
CA GLY A 85 7.11 3.44 -8.38
C GLY A 85 5.67 3.88 -8.28
N THR A 86 4.77 2.98 -8.67
CA THR A 86 3.32 3.20 -8.63
C THR A 86 2.62 1.94 -8.14
N LEU A 87 1.68 2.12 -7.21
CA LEU A 87 0.65 1.13 -6.91
C LEU A 87 -0.62 1.53 -7.67
N THR A 88 -0.97 0.76 -8.69
CA THR A 88 -2.19 0.97 -9.46
C THR A 88 -3.26 0.00 -8.98
N MET A 89 -4.43 0.50 -8.63
CA MET A 89 -5.59 -0.29 -8.26
C MET A 89 -6.69 -0.07 -9.30
N GLU A 90 -7.16 -1.13 -9.95
CA GLU A 90 -8.24 -1.08 -10.94
C GLU A 90 -9.44 -1.90 -10.45
N ALA A 91 -10.58 -1.23 -10.30
CA ALA A 91 -11.81 -1.84 -9.81
C ALA A 91 -12.27 -2.96 -10.77
N ASN A 92 -12.67 -4.09 -10.21
CA ASN A 92 -13.16 -5.24 -10.95
C ASN A 92 -14.67 -5.47 -10.72
N ASN A 93 -15.27 -6.32 -11.55
CA ASN A 93 -16.69 -6.65 -11.48
C ASN A 93 -17.06 -7.58 -10.30
N LEU A 94 -16.11 -7.87 -9.40
CA LEU A 94 -16.26 -8.74 -8.23
C LEU A 94 -16.18 -7.96 -6.91
N GLN A 95 -16.48 -6.65 -6.97
CA GLN A 95 -16.48 -5.74 -5.81
C GLN A 95 -15.11 -5.64 -5.13
N SER A 96 -14.04 -5.71 -5.91
CA SER A 96 -12.66 -5.67 -5.45
C SER A 96 -11.77 -4.94 -6.47
N TYR A 97 -10.45 -4.96 -6.28
CA TYR A 97 -9.48 -4.37 -7.20
C TYR A 97 -8.45 -5.42 -7.64
N TYR A 98 -8.03 -5.33 -8.90
CA TYR A 98 -6.73 -5.82 -9.31
C TYR A 98 -5.67 -4.77 -9.00
N VAL A 99 -4.59 -5.19 -8.37
CA VAL A 99 -3.52 -4.31 -7.96
C VAL A 99 -2.25 -4.64 -8.74
N ARG A 100 -1.62 -3.61 -9.28
CA ARG A 100 -0.29 -3.66 -9.88
C ARG A 100 0.66 -2.86 -9.02
N LEU A 101 1.80 -3.47 -8.69
CA LEU A 101 2.90 -2.78 -8.04
C LEU A 101 4.09 -2.76 -8.98
N HIS A 102 4.58 -1.59 -9.34
CA HIS A 102 5.85 -1.44 -10.03
C HIS A 102 6.80 -0.63 -9.14
N MET A 103 8.04 -1.10 -8.99
CA MET A 103 9.11 -0.45 -8.22
C MET A 103 10.40 -0.42 -9.03
N ARG A 104 11.14 0.69 -8.97
CA ARG A 104 12.48 0.81 -9.56
C ARG A 104 13.43 1.58 -8.68
N ILE A 105 14.72 1.28 -8.80
CA ILE A 105 15.78 2.06 -8.16
C ILE A 105 16.07 3.28 -9.04
N GLN A 106 15.85 4.47 -8.50
CA GLN A 106 16.03 5.74 -9.22
C GLN A 106 17.43 5.85 -9.82
N GLY A 107 17.50 6.32 -11.07
CA GLY A 107 18.77 6.47 -11.80
C GLY A 107 19.35 5.17 -12.37
N THR A 108 18.63 4.04 -12.30
CA THR A 108 19.04 2.76 -12.87
C THR A 108 17.94 2.14 -13.74
N ASN A 109 18.28 1.07 -14.47
CA ASN A 109 17.31 0.23 -15.17
C ASN A 109 16.85 -0.98 -14.32
N ILE A 110 17.13 -0.98 -13.01
CA ILE A 110 16.76 -2.07 -12.12
C ILE A 110 15.34 -1.81 -11.60
N SER A 111 14.41 -2.68 -11.97
CA SER A 111 13.02 -2.64 -11.55
C SER A 111 12.50 -4.04 -11.20
N SER A 112 11.38 -4.07 -10.49
CA SER A 112 10.63 -5.28 -10.19
C SER A 112 9.15 -4.92 -10.09
N GLU A 113 8.30 -5.91 -10.30
CA GLU A 113 6.86 -5.71 -10.30
C GLU A 113 6.11 -6.89 -9.66
N ALA A 114 4.85 -6.61 -9.33
CA ALA A 114 3.80 -7.59 -9.10
C ALA A 114 2.67 -7.23 -10.09
N PRO A 115 2.58 -7.92 -11.23
CA PRO A 115 1.78 -7.47 -12.38
C PRO A 115 0.28 -7.73 -12.22
N CYS A 116 -0.13 -8.57 -11.27
CA CYS A 116 -1.53 -8.78 -10.95
C CYS A 116 -1.68 -9.38 -9.55
N ILE A 117 -2.13 -8.59 -8.59
CA ILE A 117 -2.54 -9.01 -7.25
C ILE A 117 -4.06 -8.89 -7.20
N ASP A 118 -4.78 -10.00 -7.04
CA ASP A 118 -6.23 -9.99 -6.88
C ASP A 118 -6.61 -9.80 -5.42
N LEU A 119 -7.13 -8.62 -5.06
CA LEU A 119 -7.60 -8.36 -3.70
C LEU A 119 -8.85 -9.17 -3.33
N LYS A 120 -9.52 -9.79 -4.31
CA LYS A 120 -10.66 -10.67 -4.05
C LYS A 120 -10.24 -12.04 -3.49
N ASP A 121 -8.98 -12.44 -3.68
CA ASP A 121 -8.40 -13.69 -3.18
C ASP A 121 -7.14 -13.43 -2.32
N PRO A 122 -7.29 -12.77 -1.15
CA PRO A 122 -6.14 -12.49 -0.29
C PRO A 122 -5.68 -13.73 0.48
N GLU A 123 -4.36 -13.90 0.60
CA GLU A 123 -3.79 -14.92 1.47
C GLU A 123 -3.79 -14.45 2.94
N TYR A 124 -4.64 -15.06 3.76
CA TYR A 124 -4.68 -14.79 5.20
C TYR A 124 -3.55 -15.52 5.93
N ARG A 125 -2.52 -14.78 6.34
CA ARG A 125 -1.45 -15.28 7.21
C ARG A 125 -1.62 -14.77 8.63
N PHE A 126 -2.26 -15.56 9.48
CA PHE A 126 -2.34 -15.29 10.92
C PHE A 126 -1.08 -15.83 11.59
N TYR A 127 -0.24 -14.94 12.12
CA TYR A 127 0.78 -15.35 13.08
C TYR A 127 0.17 -15.25 14.48
N THR A 128 -0.13 -16.39 15.09
CA THR A 128 -0.18 -16.46 16.55
C THR A 128 1.27 -16.41 17.03
N SER A 129 1.73 -15.26 17.49
CA SER A 129 2.94 -15.25 18.31
C SER A 129 2.65 -16.12 19.53
N GLN A 130 3.39 -17.22 19.70
CA GLN A 130 3.46 -17.91 20.99
C GLN A 130 4.22 -16.98 21.95
N ASN A 131 3.51 -16.01 22.53
CA ASN A 131 3.92 -15.39 23.77
C ASN A 131 3.13 -16.06 24.89
#